data_AF-A0A2V8QZ25-F1
#
_entry.id   AF-A0A2V8QZ25-F1
#
_cell.length_a   1.000
_cell.length_b   1.000
_cell.length_c   1.000
_cell.angle_alpha   90.00
_cell.angle_beta   90.00
_cell.angle_gamma   90.00
#
_symmetry.space_group_name_H-M   'P 1'
#
loop_
_entity.id
_entity.type
_entity.pdbx_description
1 polymer ?
#
loop_
_entity_poly.entity_id
_entity_poly.type
_entity_poly.pdbx_seq_one_letter_code
_entity_poly.pdbx_strand_id
1 'polypeptide(L)'
;VSLFERQEAQAWRYGGTYGAEFYKEAQYIMAALADEIFLNTQWEGQKFWVSNLLESKIFRTHVAGELFFQRLDRLLVERDPVYRDLAAVYLMALSLGFRGKYRGRDDRGQLERYRRQLFHFVFRREPELENESRHVFPEAYYHTLREETKRRLPNPRAWVILLCAVVLAYVALTHGIWVKLTGKLFQTNDQIERTVDELGNSR
;
A
#
# COMPACT_ATOMS: atom_id res chain seq x y z
N VAL A 1 14.52 21.77 -17.51
CA VAL A 1 14.11 22.43 -16.25
C VAL A 1 13.43 21.38 -15.41
N SER A 2 14.09 20.92 -14.35
CA SER A 2 13.55 19.85 -13.49
C SER A 2 12.33 20.35 -12.72
N LEU A 3 11.42 19.45 -12.33
CA LEU A 3 10.23 19.81 -11.54
C LEU A 3 10.62 20.59 -10.26
N PHE A 4 11.72 20.18 -9.64
CA PHE A 4 12.32 20.82 -8.45
C PHE A 4 12.63 22.30 -8.67
N GLU A 5 13.23 22.63 -9.82
CA GLU A 5 13.63 24.00 -10.18
C GLU A 5 12.41 24.91 -10.41
N ARG A 6 11.31 24.36 -10.96
CA ARG A 6 10.04 25.09 -11.07
C ARG A 6 9.39 25.34 -9.71
N GLN A 7 9.50 24.38 -8.80
CA GLN A 7 8.88 24.49 -7.48
C GLN A 7 9.65 25.44 -6.56
N GLU A 8 10.99 25.46 -6.62
CA GLU A 8 11.81 26.48 -5.93
C GLU A 8 11.44 27.90 -6.40
N ALA A 9 11.35 28.11 -7.71
CA ALA A 9 10.97 29.40 -8.28
C ALA A 9 9.54 29.85 -7.88
N GLN A 10 8.62 28.91 -7.64
CA GLN A 10 7.28 29.21 -7.13
C GLN A 10 7.28 29.49 -5.63
N ALA A 11 8.08 28.78 -4.82
CA ALA A 11 8.18 29.01 -3.38
C ALA A 11 8.68 30.43 -3.05
N TRP A 12 9.63 30.94 -3.84
CA TRP A 12 10.08 32.35 -3.75
C TRP A 12 8.95 33.36 -3.92
N ARG A 13 7.93 33.04 -4.73
CA ARG A 13 6.80 33.95 -5.00
C ARG A 13 5.74 33.96 -3.89
N TYR A 14 5.66 32.91 -3.06
CA TYR A 14 4.62 32.76 -2.03
C TYR A 14 5.09 33.07 -0.60
N GLY A 15 6.40 33.04 -0.28
CA GLY A 15 6.84 33.18 1.11
C GLY A 15 8.30 33.62 1.39
N GLY A 16 9.03 34.14 0.40
CA GLY A 16 10.42 34.58 0.60
C GLY A 16 11.38 33.45 1.01
N THR A 17 12.40 33.75 1.82
CA THR A 17 13.41 32.77 2.27
C THR A 17 12.81 31.62 3.08
N TYR A 18 11.82 31.91 3.93
CA TYR A 18 11.11 30.91 4.74
C TYR A 18 10.33 29.92 3.88
N GLY A 19 9.65 30.40 2.83
CA GLY A 19 8.94 29.53 1.89
C GLY A 19 9.89 28.58 1.15
N ALA A 20 11.06 29.07 0.74
CA ALA A 20 12.08 28.25 0.09
C ALA A 20 12.70 27.20 1.03
N GLU A 21 12.98 27.56 2.28
CA GLU A 21 13.49 26.64 3.30
C GLU A 21 12.46 25.57 3.67
N PHE A 22 11.22 25.99 3.94
CA PHE A 22 10.08 25.09 4.17
C PHE A 22 9.96 24.06 3.04
N TYR A 23 10.03 24.54 1.80
CA TYR A 23 9.84 23.70 0.63
C TYR A 23 10.94 22.65 0.48
N LYS A 24 12.20 23.04 0.66
CA LYS A 24 13.35 22.12 0.65
C LYS A 24 13.25 21.08 1.75
N GLU A 25 12.83 21.49 2.94
CA GLU A 25 12.67 20.59 4.07
C GLU A 25 11.52 19.60 3.87
N ALA A 26 10.38 20.07 3.34
CA ALA A 26 9.28 19.19 2.98
C ALA A 26 9.68 18.18 1.90
N GLN A 27 10.41 18.60 0.87
CA GLN A 27 10.94 17.69 -0.15
C GLN A 27 11.87 16.64 0.45
N TYR A 28 12.72 17.05 1.40
CA TYR A 28 13.62 16.15 2.10
C TYR A 28 12.85 15.07 2.86
N ILE A 29 11.84 15.46 3.65
CA ILE A 29 10.98 14.54 4.40
C ILE A 29 10.29 13.54 3.45
N MET A 30 9.75 14.02 2.34
CA MET A 30 9.03 13.17 1.38
C MET A 30 9.97 12.21 0.65
N ALA A 31 11.19 12.66 0.30
CA ALA A 31 12.21 11.80 -0.30
C ALA A 31 12.65 10.70 0.68
N ALA A 32 12.91 11.07 1.94
CA ALA A 32 13.26 10.13 3.00
C ALA A 32 12.16 9.07 3.23
N LEU A 33 10.89 9.50 3.26
CA LEU A 33 9.75 8.60 3.38
C LEU A 33 9.64 7.65 2.18
N ALA A 34 9.76 8.17 0.96
CA ALA A 34 9.69 7.36 -0.25
C ALA A 34 10.81 6.31 -0.29
N ASP A 35 12.05 6.73 -0.05
CA ASP A 35 13.20 5.82 0.00
C ASP A 35 12.98 4.73 1.05
N GLU A 36 12.47 5.09 2.22
CA GLU A 36 12.14 4.13 3.25
C GLU A 36 11.08 3.11 2.80
N ILE A 37 10.01 3.54 2.14
CA ILE A 37 8.96 2.64 1.62
C ILE A 37 9.54 1.69 0.57
N PHE A 38 10.27 2.23 -0.42
CA PHE A 38 10.82 1.44 -1.52
C PHE A 38 11.95 0.50 -1.09
N LEU A 39 12.70 0.85 -0.04
CA LEU A 39 13.71 -0.03 0.55
C LEU A 39 13.10 -1.19 1.35
N ASN A 40 11.93 -0.99 1.95
CA ASN A 40 11.29 -2.00 2.82
C ASN A 40 10.19 -2.82 2.13
N THR A 41 9.79 -2.45 0.92
CA THR A 41 8.86 -3.22 0.10
C THR A 41 9.63 -4.24 -0.73
N GLN A 42 9.10 -5.45 -0.90
CA GLN A 42 9.67 -6.42 -1.83
C GLN A 42 9.14 -6.15 -3.24
N TRP A 43 10.02 -5.77 -4.16
CA TRP A 43 9.69 -5.51 -5.57
C TRP A 43 10.91 -5.70 -6.46
N GLU A 44 10.70 -5.92 -7.75
CA GLU A 44 11.76 -6.30 -8.71
C GLU A 44 12.88 -5.25 -8.81
N GLY A 45 12.54 -3.95 -8.70
CA GLY A 45 13.49 -2.84 -8.79
C GLY A 45 14.17 -2.47 -7.47
N GLN A 46 13.91 -3.19 -6.37
CA GLN A 46 14.46 -2.86 -5.05
C GLN A 46 15.99 -2.76 -5.05
N LYS A 47 16.68 -3.71 -5.69
CA LYS A 47 18.15 -3.71 -5.79
C LYS A 47 18.69 -2.50 -6.53
N PHE A 48 18.00 -2.07 -7.60
CA PHE A 48 18.36 -0.87 -8.34
C PHE A 48 18.14 0.40 -7.49
N TRP A 49 17.04 0.43 -6.73
CA TRP A 49 16.69 1.55 -5.85
C TRP A 49 17.68 1.77 -4.71
N VAL A 50 18.20 0.69 -4.12
CA VAL A 50 19.25 0.75 -3.07
C VAL A 50 20.45 1.58 -3.56
N SER A 51 20.84 1.42 -4.83
CA SER A 51 21.95 2.16 -5.43
C SER A 51 21.56 3.55 -5.97
N ASN A 52 20.28 3.92 -5.90
CA ASN A 52 19.70 5.09 -6.57
C ASN A 52 18.73 5.90 -5.67
N LEU A 53 18.98 5.95 -4.36
CA LEU A 53 18.15 6.65 -3.40
C LEU A 53 17.90 8.11 -3.81
N LEU A 54 16.66 8.56 -3.66
CA LEU A 54 16.26 9.94 -3.93
C LEU A 54 17.01 10.91 -3.01
N GLU A 55 17.21 10.54 -1.75
CA GLU A 55 18.02 11.30 -0.80
C GLU A 55 19.43 11.55 -1.33
N SER A 56 20.12 10.51 -1.79
CA SER A 56 21.49 10.62 -2.29
C SER A 56 21.56 11.49 -3.56
N LYS A 57 20.57 11.36 -4.44
CA LYS A 57 20.48 12.15 -5.67
C LYS A 57 20.16 13.62 -5.42
N ILE A 58 19.32 13.94 -4.44
CA ILE A 58 18.79 15.30 -4.24
C ILE A 58 19.55 16.04 -3.13
N PHE A 59 19.84 15.37 -2.02
CA PHE A 59 20.40 15.97 -0.81
C PHE A 59 21.83 15.52 -0.50
N ARG A 60 22.37 14.56 -1.27
CA ARG A 60 23.75 14.02 -1.14
C ARG A 60 24.07 13.49 0.26
N THR A 61 23.07 13.03 1.00
CA THR A 61 23.23 12.41 2.31
C THR A 61 22.88 10.92 2.24
N HIS A 62 23.50 10.12 3.10
CA HIS A 62 23.25 8.67 3.23
C HIS A 62 22.61 8.31 4.58
N VAL A 63 22.09 9.30 5.32
CA VAL A 63 21.67 9.16 6.72
C VAL A 63 20.31 9.82 6.95
N ALA A 64 19.37 9.67 6.02
CA ALA A 64 18.03 10.28 6.14
C ALA A 64 17.33 9.90 7.43
N GLY A 65 17.45 8.63 7.82
CA GLY A 65 16.80 8.09 8.99
C GLY A 65 17.24 8.72 10.31
N GLU A 66 18.42 9.33 10.40
CA GLU A 66 18.87 10.03 11.61
C GLU A 66 18.68 11.54 11.51
N LEU A 67 19.03 12.11 10.36
CA LEU A 67 18.90 13.55 10.08
C LEU A 67 17.44 14.00 10.17
N PHE A 68 16.48 13.17 9.74
CA PHE A 68 15.05 13.43 9.92
C PHE A 68 14.71 13.74 11.40
N PHE A 69 15.16 12.89 12.33
CA PHE A 69 14.84 13.10 13.74
C PHE A 69 15.66 14.24 14.35
N GLN A 70 16.90 14.47 13.90
CA GLN A 70 17.68 15.63 14.35
C GLN A 70 17.02 16.96 13.97
N ARG A 71 16.51 17.07 12.74
CA ARG A 71 15.78 18.25 12.27
C ARG A 71 14.44 18.39 12.97
N LEU A 72 13.72 17.29 13.19
CA LEU A 72 12.51 17.26 14.00
C LEU A 72 12.75 17.74 15.45
N ASP A 73 13.83 17.27 16.08
CA ASP A 73 14.21 17.68 17.43
C ASP A 73 14.46 19.19 17.48
N ARG A 74 15.19 19.76 16.50
CA ARG A 74 15.40 21.20 16.40
C ARG A 74 14.07 21.96 16.28
N LEU A 75 13.18 21.52 15.39
CA LEU A 75 11.86 22.15 15.20
C LEU A 75 11.05 22.15 16.51
N LEU A 76 11.05 21.03 17.24
CA LEU A 76 10.30 20.89 18.49
C LEU A 76 10.93 21.63 19.68
N VAL A 77 12.21 21.97 19.60
CA VAL A 77 12.92 22.84 20.57
C VAL A 77 12.61 24.31 20.29
N GLU A 78 12.71 24.75 19.03
CA GLU A 78 12.45 26.13 18.64
C GLU A 78 10.98 26.52 18.85
N ARG A 79 10.05 25.62 18.51
CA ARG A 79 8.59 25.81 18.65
C ARG A 79 8.07 27.11 18.02
N ASP A 80 8.75 27.62 17.00
CA ASP A 80 8.29 28.81 16.29
C ASP A 80 7.01 28.50 15.50
N PRO A 81 5.90 29.23 15.73
CA PRO A 81 4.65 29.05 14.99
C PRO A 81 4.78 29.07 13.46
N VAL A 82 5.83 29.69 12.91
CA VAL A 82 6.14 29.71 11.47
C VAL A 82 6.39 28.30 10.91
N TYR A 83 6.94 27.39 11.71
CA TYR A 83 7.22 26.00 11.29
C TYR A 83 6.06 25.03 11.51
N ARG A 84 4.85 25.54 11.80
CA ARG A 84 3.68 24.68 12.05
C ARG A 84 3.34 23.79 10.86
N ASP A 85 3.36 24.34 9.66
CA ASP A 85 3.07 23.57 8.45
C ASP A 85 4.13 22.49 8.23
N LEU A 86 5.36 22.75 8.67
CA LEU A 86 6.44 21.79 8.52
C LEU A 86 6.30 20.64 9.52
N ALA A 87 5.89 20.98 10.75
CA ALA A 87 5.52 20.00 11.75
C ALA A 87 4.36 19.10 11.28
N ALA A 88 3.41 19.64 10.53
CA ALA A 88 2.34 18.87 9.91
C ALA A 88 2.88 17.83 8.91
N VAL A 89 3.88 18.19 8.09
CA VAL A 89 4.56 17.26 7.17
C VAL A 89 5.31 16.16 7.93
N TYR A 90 6.04 16.53 8.99
CA TYR A 90 6.70 15.56 9.88
C TYR A 90 5.70 14.57 10.51
N LEU A 91 4.57 15.08 11.01
CA LEU A 91 3.50 14.28 11.60
C LEU A 91 2.90 13.32 10.56
N MET A 92 2.69 13.78 9.34
CA MET A 92 2.19 12.96 8.23
C MET A 92 3.16 11.82 7.92
N ALA A 93 4.46 12.10 7.77
CA ALA A 93 5.46 11.06 7.52
C ALA A 93 5.49 9.99 8.63
N LEU A 94 5.46 10.40 9.90
CA LEU A 94 5.39 9.46 11.04
C LEU A 94 4.08 8.67 11.11
N SER A 95 2.98 9.25 10.63
CA SER A 95 1.67 8.60 10.55
C SER A 95 1.60 7.58 9.41
N LEU A 96 2.30 7.83 8.31
CA LEU A 96 2.47 6.90 7.18
C LEU A 96 3.43 5.74 7.51
N GLY A 97 3.98 5.72 8.72
CA GLY A 97 4.80 4.61 9.22
C GLY A 97 6.30 4.82 9.04
N PHE A 98 6.76 6.05 8.80
CA PHE A 98 8.19 6.36 8.83
C PHE A 98 8.79 5.99 10.19
N ARG A 99 9.87 5.21 10.19
CA ARG A 99 10.59 4.77 11.39
C ARG A 99 12.04 5.25 11.44
N GLY A 100 12.69 5.47 10.29
CA GLY A 100 14.08 5.88 10.18
C GLY A 100 15.01 5.07 11.10
N LYS A 101 15.80 5.78 11.93
CA LYS A 101 16.74 5.20 12.90
C LYS A 101 16.13 4.23 13.93
N TYR A 102 14.81 4.27 14.12
CA TYR A 102 14.09 3.38 15.04
C TYR A 102 13.64 2.07 14.38
N ARG A 103 13.89 1.87 13.07
CA ARG A 103 13.56 0.59 12.42
C ARG A 103 14.44 -0.54 12.96
N GLY A 104 13.81 -1.68 13.25
CA GLY A 104 14.51 -2.88 13.72
C GLY A 104 15.05 -2.79 15.15
N ARG A 105 14.69 -1.74 15.90
CA ARG A 105 15.04 -1.54 17.30
C ARG A 105 13.77 -1.28 18.11
N ASP A 106 13.82 -1.58 19.41
CA ASP A 106 12.78 -1.10 20.33
C ASP A 106 12.92 0.42 20.48
N ASP A 107 11.90 1.15 20.06
CA ASP A 107 11.87 2.61 20.11
C ASP A 107 11.50 3.14 21.50
N ARG A 108 11.13 2.26 22.45
CA ARG A 108 10.69 2.61 23.81
C ARG A 108 9.57 3.65 23.81
N GLY A 109 8.72 3.66 22.78
CA GLY A 109 7.63 4.63 22.61
C GLY A 109 8.06 6.03 22.17
N GLN A 110 9.30 6.21 21.71
CA GLN A 110 9.80 7.51 21.24
C GLN A 110 9.04 8.01 20.01
N LEU A 111 8.68 7.14 19.05
CA LEU A 111 7.90 7.56 17.88
C LEU A 111 6.54 8.12 18.29
N GLU A 112 5.92 7.51 19.29
CA GLU A 112 4.62 7.95 19.81
C GLU A 112 4.72 9.29 20.54
N ARG A 113 5.82 9.52 21.27
CA ARG A 113 6.12 10.83 21.88
C ARG A 113 6.27 11.92 20.82
N TYR A 114 6.99 11.65 19.74
CA TYR A 114 7.12 12.61 18.64
C TYR A 114 5.78 12.93 18.00
N ARG A 115 4.96 11.91 17.69
CA ARG A 115 3.61 12.12 17.13
C ARG A 115 2.76 13.01 18.03
N ARG A 116 2.78 12.76 19.34
CA ARG A 116 2.03 13.55 20.33
C ARG A 116 2.50 15.00 20.40
N GLN A 117 3.82 15.22 20.46
CA GLN A 117 4.40 16.56 20.49
C GLN A 117 4.07 17.36 19.22
N LEU A 118 4.20 16.71 18.06
CA LEU A 118 3.86 17.30 16.77
C LEU A 118 2.36 17.61 16.66
N PHE A 119 1.50 16.67 17.08
CA PHE A 119 0.05 16.88 17.05
C PHE A 119 -0.35 18.08 17.90
N HIS A 120 0.16 18.16 19.14
CA HIS A 120 -0.10 19.29 20.01
C HIS A 120 0.41 20.61 19.40
N PHE A 121 1.59 20.59 18.78
CA PHE A 121 2.17 21.77 18.15
C PHE A 121 1.37 22.25 16.92
N VAL A 122 0.89 21.34 16.08
CA VAL A 122 0.13 21.64 14.86
C VAL A 122 -1.28 22.13 15.21
N PHE A 123 -2.01 21.36 16.00
CA PHE A 123 -3.45 21.59 16.23
C PHE A 123 -3.76 22.44 17.46
N ARG A 124 -2.75 22.74 18.31
CA ARG A 124 -2.93 23.46 19.58
C ARG A 124 -4.03 22.87 20.48
N ARG A 125 -4.25 21.56 20.37
CA ARG A 125 -5.21 20.77 21.15
C ARG A 125 -4.58 19.43 21.50
N GLU A 126 -5.05 18.81 22.58
CA GLU A 126 -4.62 17.45 22.91
C GLU A 126 -5.13 16.45 21.86
N PRO A 127 -4.33 15.41 21.52
CA PRO A 127 -4.79 14.34 20.67
C PRO A 127 -5.87 13.53 21.40
N GLU A 128 -7.13 13.73 21.04
CA GLU A 128 -8.26 12.87 21.38
C GLU A 128 -8.10 11.52 20.65
N LEU A 129 -7.16 10.69 21.11
CA LEU A 129 -6.79 9.39 20.51
C LEU A 129 -7.91 8.33 20.61
N GLU A 130 -9.04 8.66 21.22
CA GLU A 130 -10.15 7.73 21.47
C GLU A 130 -11.21 7.72 20.34
N ASN A 131 -11.09 8.62 19.36
CA ASN A 131 -11.95 8.63 18.18
C ASN A 131 -11.15 8.24 16.92
N GLU A 132 -11.20 6.96 16.56
CA GLU A 132 -10.55 6.36 15.38
C GLU A 132 -10.93 6.99 14.03
N SER A 133 -11.87 7.95 14.01
CA SER A 133 -12.50 8.52 12.82
C SER A 133 -12.14 9.98 12.50
N ARG A 134 -11.22 10.62 13.25
CA ARG A 134 -10.78 12.00 12.94
C ARG A 134 -9.44 12.03 12.19
N HIS A 135 -9.54 12.18 10.88
CA HIS A 135 -8.41 12.37 9.97
C HIS A 135 -7.62 13.65 10.31
N VAL A 136 -6.29 13.51 10.31
CA VAL A 136 -5.33 14.55 10.75
C VAL A 136 -5.32 15.76 9.79
N PHE A 137 -5.57 15.56 8.49
CA PHE A 137 -5.65 16.64 7.50
C PHE A 137 -6.84 16.42 6.56
N PRO A 138 -8.00 17.05 6.79
CA PRO A 138 -9.17 16.88 5.94
C PRO A 138 -8.88 17.25 4.47
N GLU A 139 -8.13 18.32 4.23
CA GLU A 139 -7.74 18.85 2.91
C GLU A 139 -6.90 17.87 2.08
N ALA A 140 -6.00 17.12 2.71
CA ALA A 140 -5.20 16.09 2.05
C ALA A 140 -6.06 14.88 1.61
N TYR A 141 -7.15 14.62 2.33
CA TYR A 141 -8.13 13.61 1.92
C TYR A 141 -8.99 14.08 0.74
N TYR A 142 -9.35 15.36 0.64
CA TYR A 142 -10.18 15.84 -0.49
C TYR A 142 -9.53 15.63 -1.87
N HIS A 143 -8.19 15.66 -1.97
CA HIS A 143 -7.46 15.48 -3.24
C HIS A 143 -6.84 14.09 -3.40
N THR A 144 -6.85 13.26 -2.35
CA THR A 144 -6.38 11.86 -2.40
C THR A 144 -7.55 10.86 -2.45
N LEU A 145 -8.80 11.34 -2.53
CA LEU A 145 -9.98 10.50 -2.77
C LEU A 145 -10.07 10.04 -4.23
N ARG A 146 -9.07 9.26 -4.63
CA ARG A 146 -9.30 7.99 -5.33
C ARG A 146 -8.61 6.86 -4.57
N GLU A 147 -8.79 6.84 -3.25
CA GLU A 147 -8.77 5.62 -2.45
C GLU A 147 -10.23 5.25 -2.25
N GLU A 148 -10.78 4.42 -3.15
CA GLU A 148 -10.93 3.00 -2.83
C GLU A 148 -10.66 2.75 -1.35
N THR A 149 -11.73 2.90 -0.58
CA THR A 149 -11.89 2.24 0.70
C THR A 149 -11.17 0.92 0.60
N LYS A 150 -10.21 0.72 1.50
CA LYS A 150 -9.49 -0.52 1.73
C LYS A 150 -10.53 -1.62 2.02
N ARG A 151 -11.24 -2.07 0.98
CA ARG A 151 -11.96 -3.33 0.94
C ARG A 151 -10.85 -4.30 1.27
N ARG A 152 -10.99 -4.94 2.43
CA ARG A 152 -10.19 -6.13 2.76
C ARG A 152 -10.14 -6.94 1.47
N LEU A 153 -8.95 -7.05 0.88
CA LEU A 153 -8.78 -7.77 -0.38
C LEU A 153 -9.54 -9.09 -0.22
N PRO A 154 -10.52 -9.39 -1.09
CA PRO A 154 -11.29 -10.60 -0.97
C PRO A 154 -10.29 -11.75 -0.91
N ASN A 155 -10.36 -12.51 0.19
CA ASN A 155 -9.37 -13.51 0.55
C ASN A 155 -9.13 -14.40 -0.67
N PRO A 156 -7.93 -14.45 -1.29
CA PRO A 156 -7.71 -15.14 -2.57
C PRO A 156 -8.08 -16.63 -2.48
N ARG A 157 -8.08 -17.17 -1.26
CA ARG A 157 -8.56 -18.51 -0.92
C ARG A 157 -10.04 -18.74 -1.28
N ALA A 158 -10.92 -17.75 -1.14
CA ALA A 158 -12.34 -17.91 -1.47
C ALA A 158 -12.55 -18.09 -2.99
N TRP A 159 -11.82 -17.33 -3.80
CA TRP A 159 -11.85 -17.45 -5.26
C TRP A 159 -11.22 -18.75 -5.75
N VAL A 160 -10.14 -19.20 -5.10
CA VAL A 160 -9.53 -20.51 -5.38
C VAL A 160 -10.49 -21.65 -5.02
N ILE A 161 -11.17 -21.60 -3.87
CA ILE A 161 -12.17 -22.60 -3.48
C ILE A 161 -13.33 -22.64 -4.47
N LEU A 162 -13.83 -21.48 -4.90
CA LEU A 162 -14.91 -21.38 -5.88
C LEU A 162 -14.48 -21.97 -7.23
N LEU A 163 -13.27 -21.65 -7.70
CA LEU A 163 -12.70 -22.24 -8.92
C LEU A 163 -12.57 -23.77 -8.79
N CYS A 164 -12.03 -24.27 -7.68
CA CYS A 164 -11.94 -25.71 -7.42
C CYS A 164 -13.32 -26.39 -7.38
N ALA A 165 -14.33 -25.75 -6.77
CA ALA A 165 -15.69 -26.27 -6.71
C ALA A 165 -16.35 -26.36 -8.10
N VAL A 166 -16.16 -25.33 -8.95
CA VAL A 166 -16.64 -25.33 -10.34
C VAL A 166 -15.97 -26.42 -11.15
N VAL A 167 -14.65 -26.60 -11.01
CA VAL A 167 -13.90 -27.67 -11.70
C VAL A 167 -14.40 -29.05 -11.25
N LEU A 168 -14.60 -29.27 -9.94
CA LEU A 168 -15.14 -30.52 -9.42
C LEU A 168 -16.55 -30.80 -9.93
N ALA A 169 -17.42 -29.79 -9.95
CA ALA A 169 -18.77 -29.92 -10.50
C ALA A 169 -18.75 -30.27 -11.99
N TYR A 170 -17.87 -29.63 -12.77
CA TYR A 170 -17.69 -29.94 -14.20
C TYR A 170 -17.21 -31.38 -14.42
N VAL A 171 -16.23 -31.84 -13.63
CA VAL A 171 -15.75 -33.23 -13.70
C VAL A 171 -16.86 -34.22 -13.32
N ALA A 172 -17.63 -33.93 -12.26
CA ALA A 172 -18.74 -34.77 -11.82
C ALA A 172 -19.87 -34.85 -12.86
N LEU A 173 -20.23 -33.71 -13.48
CA LEU A 173 -21.22 -33.65 -14.55
C LEU A 173 -20.74 -34.43 -15.79
N THR A 174 -19.49 -34.20 -16.20
CA THR A 174 -18.89 -34.90 -17.34
C THR A 174 -18.86 -36.41 -17.09
N HIS A 175 -18.43 -36.84 -15.91
CA HIS A 175 -18.39 -38.25 -15.52
C HIS A 175 -19.80 -38.86 -15.45
N GLY A 176 -20.78 -38.16 -14.88
CA GLY A 176 -22.16 -38.61 -14.81
C GLY A 176 -22.85 -38.73 -16.17
N ILE A 177 -22.56 -37.80 -17.08
CA ILE A 177 -23.01 -37.86 -18.48
C ILE A 177 -22.39 -39.08 -19.16
N TRP A 178 -21.09 -39.30 -18.99
CA TRP A 178 -20.40 -40.45 -19.57
C TRP A 178 -21.01 -41.78 -19.10
N VAL A 179 -21.26 -41.95 -17.79
CA VAL A 179 -21.89 -43.16 -17.25
C VAL A 179 -23.31 -43.37 -17.80
N LYS A 180 -24.13 -42.31 -17.88
CA LYS A 180 -25.50 -42.41 -18.41
C LYS A 180 -25.53 -42.67 -19.91
N LEU A 181 -24.61 -42.07 -20.67
CA LEU A 181 -24.53 -42.23 -22.12
C LEU A 181 -23.98 -43.61 -22.48
N THR A 182 -22.90 -44.04 -21.83
CA THR A 182 -22.30 -45.38 -22.02
C THR A 182 -23.28 -46.48 -21.58
N GLY A 183 -24.01 -46.31 -20.48
CA GLY A 183 -25.02 -47.29 -20.04
C GLY A 183 -26.18 -47.47 -21.03
N LYS A 184 -26.62 -46.38 -21.68
CA LYS A 184 -27.65 -46.46 -22.74
C LYS A 184 -27.12 -47.12 -24.02
N LEU A 185 -25.86 -46.87 -24.39
CA LEU A 185 -25.26 -47.47 -25.57
C LEU A 185 -25.15 -49.00 -25.45
N PHE A 186 -24.82 -49.52 -24.26
CA PHE A 186 -24.78 -50.96 -24.03
C PHE A 186 -26.17 -51.62 -24.08
N GLN A 187 -27.23 -50.94 -23.57
CA GLN A 187 -28.60 -51.48 -23.64
C GLN A 187 -29.15 -51.54 -25.06
N THR A 188 -28.90 -50.52 -25.88
CA THR A 188 -29.35 -50.52 -27.29
C THR A 188 -28.59 -51.57 -28.11
N ASN A 189 -27.31 -51.81 -27.83
CA ASN A 189 -26.53 -52.82 -28.56
C ASN A 189 -27.00 -54.25 -28.24
N ASP A 190 -27.32 -54.55 -26.98
CA ASP A 190 -27.85 -55.86 -26.56
C ASP A 190 -29.26 -56.13 -27.17
N GLN A 191 -30.07 -55.09 -27.40
CA GLN A 191 -31.35 -55.25 -28.10
C GLN A 191 -31.18 -55.54 -29.60
N ILE A 192 -30.15 -54.99 -30.25
CA ILE A 192 -29.86 -55.23 -31.66
C ILE A 192 -29.29 -56.64 -31.85
N GLU A 193 -28.39 -57.10 -30.98
CA GLU A 193 -27.87 -58.48 -31.05
C GLU A 193 -28.98 -59.51 -30.90
N ARG A 194 -29.89 -59.34 -29.93
CA ARG A 194 -31.02 -60.27 -29.73
C ARG A 194 -32.00 -60.31 -30.90
N THR A 195 -32.28 -59.16 -31.52
CA THR A 195 -33.16 -59.11 -32.70
C THR A 195 -32.50 -59.71 -33.93
N VAL A 196 -31.18 -59.57 -34.09
CA VAL A 196 -30.43 -60.23 -35.17
C VAL A 196 -30.36 -61.74 -34.96
N ASP A 197 -30.17 -62.22 -33.74
CA ASP A 197 -30.18 -63.66 -33.40
C ASP A 197 -31.57 -64.29 -33.60
N GLU A 198 -32.64 -63.60 -33.22
CA GLU A 198 -34.02 -64.07 -33.45
C GLU A 198 -34.37 -64.18 -34.94
N LEU A 199 -33.91 -63.23 -35.76
CA LEU A 199 -34.12 -63.27 -37.21
C LEU A 199 -33.24 -64.32 -37.89
N GLY A 200 -32.01 -64.52 -37.42
CA GLY A 200 -31.08 -65.53 -37.91
C GLY A 200 -31.51 -66.97 -37.62
N ASN A 201 -32.19 -67.21 -36.49
CA ASN A 201 -32.69 -68.53 -36.11
C ASN A 201 -34.07 -68.89 -36.74
N SER A 202 -34.64 -67.99 -37.55
CA SER A 202 -35.93 -68.19 -38.25
C SER A 202 -35.79 -68.56 -39.74
N ARG A 203 -34.55 -68.75 -40.23
CA ARG A 203 -34.23 -69.28 -41.57
C ARG A 203 -33.65 -70.69 -41.45
#